data_AF-C6WX02-F1
#
_entry.id   AF-C6WX02-F1
#
_cell.length_a   1.000
_cell.length_b   1.000
_cell.length_c   1.000
_cell.angle_alpha   90.00
_cell.angle_beta   90.00
_cell.angle_gamma   90.00
#
_symmetry.space_group_name_H-M   'P 1'
#
loop_
_entity.id
_entity.type
_entity.pdbx_description
1 polymer ?
#
loop_
_entity_poly.entity_id
_entity_poly.type
_entity_poly.pdbx_seq_one_letter_code
_entity_poly.pdbx_strand_id
1 'polypeptide(L)'
;MSVLSSWLVCLVPLSASLLCISLLLIWLAAICALAGDGLHLFPWSPVGLHVNAKNQLDILRKDGQRLSDVSLGIDSVITPWLTIVHFKQQDAGYLQCWLSRPLLILPDSSNAQDLRRFRVWLLWGKRDQVR
;
A
#
# COMPACT_ATOMS: atom_id res chain seq x y z
N MET A 1 -15.36 11.89 -54.48
CA MET A 1 -14.74 10.72 -53.80
C MET A 1 -13.53 11.09 -52.94
N SER A 2 -12.94 12.29 -53.07
CA SER A 2 -11.73 12.72 -52.33
C SER A 2 -11.94 13.16 -50.87
N VAL A 3 -13.19 13.47 -50.46
CA VAL A 3 -13.49 13.93 -49.09
C VAL A 3 -13.49 12.75 -48.10
N LEU A 4 -13.95 11.58 -48.54
CA LEU A 4 -13.97 10.35 -47.74
C LEU A 4 -12.56 9.80 -47.48
N SER A 5 -11.65 9.92 -48.46
CA SER A 5 -10.24 9.51 -48.29
C SER A 5 -9.49 10.41 -47.31
N SER A 6 -9.78 11.72 -47.27
CA SER A 6 -9.13 12.64 -46.33
C SER A 6 -9.55 12.38 -44.88
N TRP A 7 -10.77 11.93 -44.63
CA TRP A 7 -11.26 11.65 -43.28
C TRP A 7 -10.63 10.38 -42.70
N LEU A 8 -10.47 9.34 -43.54
CA LEU A 8 -9.78 8.10 -43.18
C LEU A 8 -8.30 8.33 -42.82
N VAL A 9 -7.62 9.23 -43.55
CA VAL A 9 -6.22 9.58 -43.27
C VAL A 9 -6.05 10.33 -41.93
N CYS A 10 -7.08 11.04 -41.45
CA CYS A 10 -7.04 11.70 -40.14
C CYS A 10 -7.46 10.77 -38.97
N LEU A 11 -8.30 9.77 -39.22
CA LEU A 11 -8.77 8.82 -38.19
C LEU A 11 -7.68 7.83 -37.76
N VAL A 12 -6.84 7.38 -38.70
CA VAL A 12 -5.72 6.44 -38.43
C VAL A 12 -4.70 7.01 -37.43
N PRO A 13 -4.12 8.21 -37.59
CA PRO A 13 -3.15 8.75 -36.64
C PRO A 13 -3.78 9.07 -35.28
N LEU A 14 -5.08 9.39 -35.23
CA LEU A 14 -5.80 9.62 -33.97
C LEU A 14 -5.97 8.33 -33.16
N SER A 15 -6.24 7.21 -33.84
CA SER A 15 -6.30 5.89 -33.18
C SER A 15 -4.92 5.42 -32.72
N ALA A 16 -3.87 5.67 -33.51
CA ALA A 16 -2.50 5.32 -33.17
C ALA A 16 -1.98 6.13 -31.98
N SER A 17 -2.29 7.43 -31.91
CA SER A 17 -1.91 8.27 -30.77
C SER A 17 -2.62 7.84 -29.48
N LEU A 18 -3.91 7.50 -29.55
CA LEU A 18 -4.65 6.95 -28.41
C LEU A 18 -4.07 5.61 -27.92
N LEU A 19 -3.68 4.71 -28.84
CA LEU A 19 -3.01 3.45 -28.49
C LEU A 19 -1.63 3.68 -27.86
N CYS A 20 -0.85 4.64 -28.39
CA CYS A 20 0.43 5.01 -27.79
C CYS A 20 0.24 5.60 -26.39
N ILE A 21 -0.75 6.48 -26.19
CA ILE A 21 -1.05 7.07 -24.87
C ILE A 21 -1.50 5.98 -23.90
N SER A 22 -2.36 5.05 -24.31
CA SER A 22 -2.83 3.98 -23.43
C SER A 22 -1.70 3.02 -23.07
N LEU A 23 -0.84 2.65 -24.02
CA LEU A 23 0.36 1.87 -23.75
C LEU A 23 1.30 2.58 -22.78
N LEU A 24 1.54 3.88 -22.98
CA LEU A 24 2.38 4.68 -22.09
C LEU A 24 1.77 4.75 -20.68
N LEU A 25 0.46 4.93 -20.56
CA LEU A 25 -0.25 4.92 -19.28
C LEU A 25 -0.12 3.57 -18.55
N ILE A 26 -0.25 2.46 -19.28
CA ILE A 26 -0.07 1.10 -18.72
C ILE A 26 1.36 0.92 -18.23
N TRP A 27 2.36 1.31 -19.02
CA TRP A 27 3.77 1.26 -18.63
C TRP A 27 4.05 2.12 -17.39
N LEU A 28 3.53 3.34 -17.36
CA LEU A 28 3.67 4.23 -16.22
C LEU A 28 3.03 3.63 -14.96
N ALA A 29 1.82 3.10 -15.08
CA ALA A 29 1.12 2.44 -13.98
C ALA A 29 1.88 1.22 -13.46
N ALA A 30 2.44 0.40 -14.36
CA ALA A 30 3.25 -0.77 -14.00
C ALA A 30 4.54 -0.35 -13.27
N ILE A 31 5.23 0.68 -13.76
CA ILE A 31 6.45 1.21 -13.12
C ILE A 31 6.11 1.79 -11.74
N CYS A 32 5.04 2.56 -11.62
CA CYS A 32 4.58 3.11 -10.34
C CYS A 32 4.20 2.01 -9.35
N ALA A 33 3.51 0.96 -9.80
CA ALA A 33 3.19 -0.19 -8.96
C ALA A 33 4.45 -0.92 -8.50
N LEU A 34 5.40 -1.21 -9.40
CA LEU A 34 6.66 -1.86 -9.04
C LEU A 34 7.52 -1.02 -8.08
N ALA A 35 7.62 0.29 -8.33
CA ALA A 35 8.36 1.22 -7.47
C ALA A 35 7.74 1.34 -6.08
N GLY A 36 6.41 1.28 -5.99
CA GLY A 36 5.67 1.40 -4.74
C GLY A 36 5.54 0.12 -3.95
N ASP A 37 5.00 -0.93 -4.58
CA ASP A 37 4.73 -2.23 -3.96
C ASP A 37 6.00 -3.07 -3.81
N GLY A 38 6.90 -3.03 -4.80
CA GLY A 38 8.10 -3.88 -4.82
C GLY A 38 9.28 -3.26 -4.08
N LEU A 39 9.63 -2.02 -4.43
CA LEU A 39 10.85 -1.39 -3.91
C LEU A 39 10.61 -0.45 -2.72
N HIS A 40 9.36 -0.22 -2.30
CA HIS A 40 9.04 0.71 -1.20
C HIS A 40 9.73 2.09 -1.37
N LEU A 41 9.83 2.58 -2.62
CA LEU A 41 10.58 3.82 -2.92
C LEU A 41 9.83 5.06 -2.45
N PHE A 42 8.51 4.96 -2.30
CA PHE A 42 7.69 6.10 -1.94
C PHE A 42 7.93 6.58 -0.50
N PRO A 43 7.85 7.90 -0.25
CA PRO A 43 8.04 8.49 1.07
C PRO A 43 6.98 8.05 2.08
N TRP A 44 5.77 7.72 1.59
CA TRP A 44 4.67 7.19 2.40
C TRP A 44 4.81 5.70 2.75
N SER A 45 5.89 5.04 2.31
CA SER A 45 6.12 3.65 2.64
C SER A 45 6.35 3.48 4.16
N PRO A 46 5.69 2.52 4.80
CA PRO A 46 5.95 2.18 6.20
C PRO A 46 7.35 1.59 6.33
N VAL A 47 8.11 2.09 7.32
CA VAL A 47 9.49 1.66 7.64
C VAL A 47 9.56 1.03 9.03
N GLY A 48 8.68 1.43 9.94
CA GLY A 48 8.66 0.90 11.30
C GLY A 48 7.26 0.79 11.86
N LEU A 49 7.09 -0.17 12.75
CA LEU A 49 5.88 -0.35 13.55
C LEU A 49 6.26 -0.16 15.00
N HIS A 50 5.46 0.61 15.72
CA HIS A 50 5.65 0.85 17.14
C HIS A 50 4.32 0.67 17.86
N VAL A 51 4.37 0.06 19.05
CA VAL A 51 3.21 -0.03 19.93
C VAL A 51 3.40 1.01 21.02
N ASN A 52 2.49 1.98 21.06
CA ASN A 52 2.52 3.07 22.02
C ASN A 52 2.13 2.58 23.44
N ALA A 53 2.45 3.34 24.48
CA ALA A 53 2.06 3.09 25.86
C ALA A 53 0.53 3.00 26.05
N LYS A 54 -0.25 3.58 25.14
CA LYS A 54 -1.73 3.46 25.09
C LYS A 54 -2.23 2.16 24.45
N ASN A 55 -1.33 1.21 24.15
CA ASN A 55 -1.67 -0.04 23.46
C ASN A 55 -2.25 0.17 22.04
N GLN A 56 -1.81 1.24 21.37
CA GLN A 56 -2.19 1.60 20.00
C GLN A 56 -1.03 1.34 19.04
N LEU A 57 -1.35 0.99 17.78
CA LEU A 57 -0.35 0.81 16.74
C LEU A 57 -0.01 2.16 16.11
N ASP A 58 1.25 2.56 16.22
CA ASP A 58 1.82 3.68 15.50
C ASP A 58 2.66 3.15 14.32
N ILE A 59 2.49 3.76 13.16
CA ILE A 59 3.27 3.43 11.95
C ILE A 59 4.23 4.56 11.66
N LEU A 60 5.52 4.25 11.63
CA LEU A 60 6.56 5.16 11.18
C LEU A 60 6.73 5.01 9.66
N ARG A 61 6.53 6.12 8.94
CA ARG A 61 6.78 6.22 7.50
C ARG A 61 8.21 6.66 7.21
N LYS A 62 8.66 6.44 5.97
CA LYS A 62 9.99 6.84 5.48
C LYS A 62 10.20 8.35 5.48
N ASP A 63 9.13 9.11 5.33
CA ASP A 63 9.10 10.58 5.47
C ASP A 63 9.30 11.07 6.91
N GLY A 64 9.39 10.16 7.89
CA GLY A 64 9.53 10.49 9.32
C GLY A 64 8.21 10.80 10.01
N GLN A 65 7.08 10.83 9.28
CA GLN A 65 5.77 10.99 9.88
C GLN A 65 5.37 9.72 10.65
N ARG A 66 4.71 9.92 11.79
CA ARG A 66 4.07 8.86 12.56
C ARG A 66 2.58 8.93 12.35
N LEU A 67 2.01 7.86 11.83
CA LEU A 67 0.57 7.69 11.82
C LEU A 67 0.15 7.11 13.16
N SER A 68 -0.56 7.92 13.92
CA SER A 68 -1.25 7.51 15.14
C SER A 68 -2.71 7.20 14.84
N ASP A 69 -3.38 6.49 15.76
CA ASP A 69 -4.77 5.99 15.61
C ASP A 69 -4.96 5.10 14.37
N VAL A 70 -4.01 4.18 14.20
CA VAL A 70 -4.12 3.14 13.20
C VAL A 70 -4.84 1.93 13.78
N SER A 71 -5.97 1.59 13.17
CA SER A 71 -6.74 0.39 13.48
C SER A 71 -6.26 -0.79 12.63
N LEU A 72 -6.23 -1.98 13.23
CA LEU A 72 -5.92 -3.21 12.52
C LEU A 72 -7.13 -3.70 11.71
N GLY A 73 -6.90 -3.97 10.43
CA GLY A 73 -7.88 -4.61 9.56
C GLY A 73 -8.17 -6.05 9.99
N ILE A 74 -9.41 -6.49 9.77
CA ILE A 74 -9.89 -7.83 10.12
C ILE A 74 -9.12 -8.92 9.37
N ASP A 75 -8.66 -8.62 8.15
CA ASP A 75 -7.96 -9.54 7.25
C ASP A 75 -6.46 -9.72 7.57
N SER A 76 -6.02 -9.25 8.74
CA SER A 76 -4.62 -9.41 9.17
C SER A 76 -4.34 -10.88 9.51
N VAL A 77 -3.31 -11.45 8.90
CA VAL A 77 -2.91 -12.85 9.06
C VAL A 77 -1.60 -12.93 9.82
N ILE A 78 -1.59 -13.67 10.92
CA ILE A 78 -0.43 -13.78 11.81
C ILE A 78 0.00 -15.24 11.84
N THR A 79 1.15 -15.54 11.22
CA THR A 79 1.74 -16.88 11.26
C THR A 79 3.20 -16.84 11.71
N PRO A 80 3.79 -17.98 12.11
CA PRO A 80 5.20 -18.05 12.49
C PRO A 80 6.16 -17.64 11.37
N TRP A 81 5.74 -17.81 10.11
CA TRP A 81 6.56 -17.64 8.90
C TRP A 81 6.21 -16.38 8.12
N LEU A 82 5.02 -15.80 8.35
CA LEU A 82 4.51 -14.67 7.59
C LEU A 82 3.53 -13.87 8.46
N THR A 83 3.77 -12.57 8.62
CA THR A 83 2.81 -11.67 9.28
C THR A 83 2.34 -10.62 8.30
N ILE A 84 1.07 -10.68 7.92
CA ILE A 84 0.42 -9.71 7.06
C ILE A 84 -0.47 -8.83 7.95
N VAL A 85 -0.13 -7.56 8.03
CA VAL A 85 -0.86 -6.57 8.83
C VAL A 85 -1.62 -5.66 7.88
N HIS A 86 -2.93 -5.77 7.87
CA HIS A 86 -3.79 -4.78 7.24
C HIS A 86 -4.05 -3.68 8.26
N PHE A 87 -3.99 -2.44 7.83
CA PHE A 87 -4.19 -1.31 8.73
C PHE A 87 -4.99 -0.21 8.05
N LYS A 88 -5.80 0.49 8.85
CA LYS A 88 -6.64 1.61 8.41
C LYS A 88 -6.49 2.74 9.40
N GLN A 89 -6.17 3.92 8.89
CA GLN A 89 -6.17 5.15 9.67
C GLN A 89 -7.62 5.60 9.87
N GLN A 90 -8.03 5.87 11.11
CA GLN A 90 -9.44 6.18 11.42
C GLN A 90 -9.94 7.47 10.76
N ASP A 91 -9.10 8.51 10.69
CA ASP A 91 -9.43 9.81 10.10
C ASP A 91 -8.96 9.99 8.64
N ALA A 92 -8.65 8.91 7.94
CA ALA A 92 -8.19 9.00 6.56
C ALA A 92 -9.35 9.29 5.58
N GLY A 93 -9.14 10.23 4.67
CA GLY A 93 -10.05 10.44 3.54
C GLY A 93 -10.17 9.19 2.65
N TYR A 94 -11.26 9.08 1.89
CA TYR A 94 -11.59 7.90 1.07
C TYR A 94 -10.42 7.41 0.18
N LEU A 95 -9.68 8.35 -0.41
CA LEU A 95 -8.50 8.06 -1.23
C LEU A 95 -7.37 7.39 -0.43
N GLN A 96 -7.10 7.86 0.80
CA GLN A 96 -6.08 7.25 1.67
C GLN A 96 -6.49 5.87 2.16
N CYS A 97 -7.79 5.64 2.39
CA CYS A 97 -8.31 4.32 2.73
C CYS A 97 -8.07 3.33 1.58
N TRP A 98 -8.28 3.76 0.33
CA TRP A 98 -8.02 2.92 -0.85
C TRP A 98 -6.52 2.69 -1.12
N LEU A 99 -5.68 3.67 -0.76
CA LEU A 99 -4.22 3.57 -0.81
C LEU A 99 -3.61 2.85 0.40
N SER A 100 -4.42 2.42 1.39
CA SER A 100 -3.92 1.67 2.55
C SER A 100 -3.55 0.26 2.11
N ARG A 101 -2.25 -0.02 2.03
CA ARG A 101 -1.72 -1.30 1.55
C ARG A 101 -1.42 -2.25 2.71
N PRO A 102 -1.61 -3.56 2.53
CA PRO A 102 -1.17 -4.54 3.52
C PRO A 102 0.33 -4.46 3.72
N LEU A 103 0.75 -4.48 4.99
CA LEU A 103 2.16 -4.61 5.34
C LEU A 103 2.52 -6.08 5.48
N LEU A 104 3.46 -6.54 4.66
CA LEU A 104 4.00 -7.89 4.74
C LEU A 104 5.32 -7.86 5.50
N ILE A 105 5.37 -8.60 6.60
CA ILE A 105 6.55 -8.70 7.47
C ILE A 105 7.05 -10.15 7.40
N LEU A 106 8.28 -10.30 6.90
CA LEU A 106 8.98 -11.58 6.89
C LEU A 106 9.74 -11.78 8.21
N PRO A 107 9.87 -13.03 8.68
CA PRO A 107 10.56 -13.34 9.93
C PRO A 107 12.06 -13.00 9.90
N ASP A 108 12.69 -13.00 8.73
CA ASP A 108 14.11 -12.68 8.54
C ASP A 108 14.39 -11.18 8.34
N SER A 109 13.36 -10.34 8.18
CA SER A 109 13.57 -8.92 7.92
C SER A 109 13.89 -8.10 9.17
N SER A 110 13.77 -8.68 10.36
CA SER A 110 13.97 -7.98 11.64
C SER A 110 14.34 -8.94 12.76
N ASN A 111 14.67 -8.39 13.93
CA ASN A 111 15.04 -9.17 15.10
C ASN A 111 13.93 -10.13 15.54
N ALA A 112 14.26 -11.42 15.65
CA ALA A 112 13.30 -12.48 15.97
C ALA A 112 12.55 -12.26 17.30
N GLN A 113 13.19 -11.62 18.29
CA GLN A 113 12.57 -11.37 19.59
C GLN A 113 11.53 -10.25 19.53
N ASP A 114 11.80 -9.20 18.76
CA ASP A 114 10.87 -8.08 18.58
C ASP A 114 9.64 -8.53 17.77
N LEU A 115 9.85 -9.37 16.75
CA LEU A 115 8.74 -10.01 16.02
C LEU A 115 7.91 -10.95 16.89
N ARG A 116 8.51 -11.66 17.85
CA ARG A 116 7.74 -12.49 18.80
C ARG A 116 6.86 -11.61 19.66
N ARG A 117 7.40 -10.54 20.26
CA ARG A 117 6.61 -9.58 21.06
C ARG A 117 5.49 -8.96 20.25
N PHE A 118 5.79 -8.53 19.02
CA PHE A 118 4.81 -7.95 18.12
C PHE A 118 3.67 -8.91 17.76
N ARG A 119 3.98 -10.19 17.46
CA ARG A 119 2.95 -11.19 17.17
C ARG A 119 2.05 -11.48 18.37
N VAL A 120 2.63 -11.57 19.56
CA VAL A 120 1.84 -11.71 20.81
C VAL A 120 0.92 -10.51 20.97
N TRP A 121 1.43 -9.30 20.75
CA TRP A 121 0.62 -8.10 20.79
C TRP A 121 -0.51 -8.12 19.75
N LEU A 122 -0.24 -8.51 18.50
CA LEU A 122 -1.28 -8.60 17.46
C LEU A 122 -2.38 -9.62 17.79
N LEU A 123 -2.01 -10.76 18.39
CA LEU A 123 -2.95 -11.83 18.75
C LEU A 123 -3.78 -11.49 19.99
N TRP A 124 -3.19 -10.83 20.99
CA TRP A 124 -3.80 -10.62 22.31
C TRP A 124 -4.25 -9.17 22.51
N GLY A 125 -3.46 -8.18 22.08
CA GLY A 125 -3.78 -6.76 22.18
C GLY A 125 -5.03 -6.35 21.37
N LYS A 126 -5.37 -7.12 20.32
CA LYS A 126 -6.64 -6.96 19.57
C LYS A 126 -7.87 -7.14 20.45
N ARG A 127 -7.82 -7.96 21.50
CA ARG A 127 -8.99 -8.25 22.36
C ARG A 127 -9.33 -7.10 23.28
N ASP A 128 -8.36 -6.27 23.65
CA ASP A 128 -8.56 -5.18 24.60
C ASP A 128 -9.04 -3.87 23.95
N GLN A 129 -8.90 -3.71 22.62
CA GLN A 129 -9.39 -2.53 21.89
C GLN A 129 -10.89 -2.56 21.54
N VAL A 130 -11.58 -3.69 21.77
CA VAL A 130 -13.01 -3.87 21.43
C VAL A 130 -13.93 -3.64 22.65
N ARG A 131 -13.40 -3.04 23.73
CA ARG A 131 -14.16 -2.80 24.96
C ARG A 131 -14.44 -1.32 25.20
#